data_AF-A0A8B7V124-F1
#
_entry.id   AF-A0A8B7V124-F1
#
_cell.length_a   1.000
_cell.length_b   1.000
_cell.length_c   1.000
_cell.angle_alpha   90.00
_cell.angle_beta   90.00
_cell.angle_gamma   90.00
#
_symmetry.space_group_name_H-M   'P 1'
#
loop_
_entity.id
_entity.type
_entity.pdbx_description
1 polymer ?
#
loop_
_entity_poly.entity_id
_entity_poly.type
_entity_poly.pdbx_seq_one_letter_code
_entity_poly.pdbx_strand_id
1 'polypeptide(L)'
;MATKLTSCDKKQRSPGSLTGLVLDPSPPLPSPLPSSYQRFTDCYKHFYQLQPEMTQRIYDKFISQLQTSVREEISEIKEEGNLEAVLNSLDKIVEEGKDHKEPAWRPSGIPEKDLCSAMAPYFLQQRDTLRRHVQKQEAKNKELADAVLAGRRQVEELQQQVQARQQAWQALHKEQKELLEVLGGLSEETAQPQSTGQLRSRPCGWHTGPGQAGYENS
;
A
#
# COMPACT_ATOMS: atom_id res chain seq x y z
N MET A 1 10.94 -23.66 19.80
CA MET A 1 10.04 -23.41 20.94
C MET A 1 8.65 -23.82 20.50
N ALA A 2 8.16 -24.95 21.03
CA ALA A 2 6.89 -25.55 20.69
C ALA A 2 5.82 -25.05 21.67
N THR A 3 4.74 -24.47 21.16
CA THR A 3 3.53 -24.22 21.92
C THR A 3 2.41 -25.11 21.41
N LYS A 4 1.89 -25.91 22.33
CA LYS A 4 0.85 -26.92 22.18
C LYS A 4 -0.40 -26.40 22.91
N LEU A 5 -1.58 -26.81 22.40
CA LEU A 5 -2.91 -26.86 23.06
C LEU A 5 -3.66 -25.51 23.07
N THR A 6 -4.97 -25.43 22.79
CA THR A 6 -6.11 -26.30 23.14
C THR A 6 -7.21 -26.24 22.06
N SER A 7 -7.62 -27.34 21.42
CA SER A 7 -8.79 -28.19 21.75
C SER A 7 -10.10 -27.41 22.01
N CYS A 8 -10.92 -27.24 20.96
CA CYS A 8 -12.30 -26.76 21.07
C CYS A 8 -13.27 -27.95 21.04
N ASP A 9 -14.02 -28.06 22.12
CA ASP A 9 -15.01 -29.09 22.44
C ASP A 9 -16.17 -29.11 21.42
N LYS A 10 -16.31 -30.22 20.69
CA LYS A 10 -17.37 -30.44 19.71
C LYS A 10 -18.53 -31.16 20.41
N LYS A 11 -19.44 -30.39 21.02
CA LYS A 11 -20.63 -30.94 21.69
C LYS A 11 -21.65 -31.40 20.65
N GLN A 12 -21.60 -32.70 20.32
CA GLN A 12 -22.66 -33.40 19.60
C GLN A 12 -23.94 -33.39 20.44
N ARG A 13 -25.06 -32.97 19.84
CA ARG A 13 -26.40 -33.07 20.41
C ARG A 13 -27.16 -34.13 19.62
N SER A 14 -27.47 -35.25 20.27
CA SER A 14 -28.27 -36.35 19.71
C SER A 14 -29.71 -35.91 19.43
N PRO A 15 -30.41 -36.50 18.45
CA PRO A 15 -31.80 -36.22 18.19
C PRO A 15 -32.69 -36.96 19.20
N GLY A 16 -33.40 -36.20 20.04
CA GLY A 16 -34.44 -36.72 20.93
C GLY A 16 -35.72 -36.99 20.14
N SER A 17 -36.21 -38.22 20.26
CA SER A 17 -37.53 -38.67 19.84
C SER A 17 -38.63 -37.91 20.61
N LEU A 18 -39.58 -37.32 19.90
CA LEU A 18 -40.83 -36.78 20.47
C LEU A 18 -42.01 -37.37 19.71
N THR A 19 -42.46 -38.53 20.18
CA THR A 19 -43.81 -39.04 19.98
C THR A 19 -44.84 -38.15 20.66
N GLY A 20 -45.89 -37.79 19.93
CA GLY A 20 -47.21 -37.46 20.49
C GLY A 20 -47.43 -36.02 20.95
N LEU A 21 -47.77 -35.13 20.02
CA LEU A 21 -48.53 -33.92 20.35
C LEU A 21 -49.99 -34.15 19.96
N VAL A 22 -50.80 -34.39 20.98
CA VAL A 22 -52.26 -34.28 20.94
C VAL A 22 -52.60 -32.87 20.50
N LEU A 23 -53.44 -32.75 19.46
CA LEU A 23 -54.03 -31.49 19.02
C LEU A 23 -54.92 -30.94 20.14
N ASP A 24 -54.46 -29.90 20.83
CA ASP A 24 -55.32 -29.07 21.66
C ASP A 24 -56.42 -28.42 20.80
N PRO A 25 -57.66 -28.33 21.29
CA PRO A 25 -58.73 -27.63 20.59
C PRO A 25 -58.40 -26.13 20.53
N SER A 26 -58.49 -25.56 19.33
CA SER A 26 -58.26 -24.14 19.06
C SER A 26 -58.98 -23.24 20.09
N PRO A 27 -58.30 -22.21 20.64
CA PRO A 27 -58.95 -21.26 21.51
C PRO A 27 -60.08 -20.54 20.75
N PRO A 28 -61.19 -20.19 21.43
CA PRO A 28 -62.27 -19.44 20.79
C PRO A 28 -61.71 -18.12 20.23
N LEU A 29 -62.10 -17.82 18.99
CA LEU A 29 -61.76 -16.59 18.28
C LEU A 29 -61.97 -15.38 19.22
N PRO A 30 -61.00 -14.45 19.29
CA PRO A 30 -61.17 -13.25 20.08
C PRO A 30 -62.41 -12.52 19.57
N SER A 31 -63.31 -12.18 20.49
CA SER A 31 -64.41 -11.24 20.22
C SER A 31 -63.85 -10.06 19.41
N PRO A 32 -64.55 -9.57 18.37
CA PRO A 32 -64.06 -8.47 17.56
C PRO A 32 -63.71 -7.33 18.51
N LEU A 33 -62.41 -6.99 18.55
CA LEU A 33 -61.92 -5.90 19.39
C LEU A 33 -62.75 -4.67 19.01
N PRO A 34 -63.29 -3.93 20.01
CA PRO A 34 -64.11 -2.78 19.71
C PRO A 34 -63.29 -1.84 18.83
N SER A 35 -63.93 -1.36 17.76
CA SER A 35 -63.28 -0.46 16.81
C SER A 35 -62.72 0.73 17.56
N SER A 36 -61.65 1.34 17.04
CA SER A 36 -61.03 2.53 17.68
C SER A 36 -62.08 3.62 17.98
N TYR A 37 -63.11 3.74 17.14
CA TYR A 37 -64.25 4.62 17.38
C TYR A 37 -65.16 4.18 18.53
N GLN A 38 -65.49 2.88 18.64
CA GLN A 38 -66.29 2.36 19.76
C GLN A 38 -65.61 2.64 21.10
N ARG A 39 -64.30 2.41 21.19
CA ARG A 39 -63.50 2.74 22.39
C ARG A 39 -63.56 4.23 22.73
N PHE A 40 -63.49 5.09 21.72
CA PHE A 40 -63.63 6.54 21.89
C PHE A 40 -65.02 6.91 22.42
N THR A 41 -66.09 6.38 21.82
CA THR A 41 -67.46 6.65 22.28
C THR A 41 -67.77 6.06 23.65
N ASP A 42 -67.14 4.93 24.02
CA ASP A 42 -67.27 4.31 25.34
C ASP A 42 -66.68 5.17 26.46
N CYS A 43 -65.66 5.98 26.16
CA CYS A 43 -65.09 6.94 27.11
C CYS A 43 -65.90 8.25 27.18
N TYR A 44 -66.67 8.59 26.13
CA TYR A 44 -67.45 9.83 26.01
C TYR A 44 -68.96 9.59 25.87
N LYS A 45 -69.50 8.60 26.59
CA LYS A 45 -70.89 8.12 26.46
C LYS A 45 -71.94 9.22 26.56
N HIS A 46 -71.80 10.13 27.52
CA HIS A 46 -72.79 11.17 27.77
C HIS A 46 -72.87 12.18 26.61
N PHE A 47 -71.71 12.55 26.04
CA PHE A 47 -71.64 13.45 24.88
C PHE A 47 -72.10 12.76 23.59
N TYR A 48 -71.72 11.49 23.41
CA TYR A 48 -72.16 10.67 22.28
C TYR A 48 -73.69 10.49 22.22
N GLN A 49 -74.34 10.29 23.37
CA GLN A 49 -75.80 10.18 23.46
C GLN A 49 -76.53 11.48 23.10
N LEU A 50 -75.93 12.63 23.42
CA LEU A 50 -76.50 13.96 23.12
C LEU A 50 -76.27 14.37 21.66
N GLN A 51 -75.06 14.14 21.13
CA GLN A 51 -74.66 14.54 19.77
C GLN A 51 -73.73 13.49 19.12
N PRO A 52 -74.30 12.41 18.54
CA PRO A 52 -73.51 11.35 17.93
C PRO A 52 -72.78 11.81 16.65
N GLU A 53 -73.43 12.65 15.84
CA GLU A 53 -72.84 13.20 14.60
C GLU A 53 -71.62 14.08 14.89
N MET A 54 -71.70 14.92 15.93
CA MET A 54 -70.58 15.79 16.32
C MET A 54 -69.43 14.96 16.91
N THR A 55 -69.74 13.96 17.73
CA THR A 55 -68.75 13.03 18.29
C THR A 55 -67.98 12.29 17.19
N GLN A 56 -68.68 11.84 16.14
CA GLN A 56 -68.05 11.21 14.99
C GLN A 56 -67.11 12.18 14.26
N ARG A 57 -67.56 13.40 13.98
CA ARG A 57 -66.73 14.43 13.32
C ARG A 57 -65.48 14.77 14.12
N ILE A 58 -65.57 14.85 15.44
CA ILE A 58 -64.41 15.10 16.33
C ILE A 58 -63.42 13.93 16.23
N TYR A 59 -63.92 12.70 16.32
CA TYR A 59 -63.06 11.52 16.20
C TYR A 59 -62.37 11.45 14.83
N ASP A 60 -63.11 11.64 13.74
CA ASP A 60 -62.55 11.63 12.39
C ASP A 60 -61.50 12.72 12.22
N LYS A 61 -61.75 13.91 12.79
CA LYS A 61 -60.78 15.01 12.77
C LYS A 61 -59.53 14.69 13.60
N PHE A 62 -59.70 14.11 14.78
CA PHE A 62 -58.59 13.70 15.63
C PHE A 62 -57.71 12.65 14.95
N ILE A 63 -58.31 11.58 14.41
CA ILE A 63 -57.57 10.51 13.74
C ILE A 63 -56.87 11.02 12.49
N SER A 64 -57.55 11.79 11.66
CA SER A 64 -56.93 12.37 10.46
C SER A 64 -55.77 13.30 10.81
N GLN A 65 -55.94 14.21 11.77
CA GLN A 65 -54.87 15.10 12.20
C GLN A 65 -53.67 14.34 12.79
N LEU A 66 -53.92 13.34 13.63
CA LEU A 66 -52.84 12.55 14.22
C LEU A 66 -52.09 11.74 13.15
N GLN A 67 -52.82 11.08 12.24
CA GLN A 67 -52.22 10.32 11.14
C GLN A 67 -51.41 11.20 10.19
N THR A 68 -51.93 12.39 9.88
CA THR A 68 -51.24 13.38 9.05
C THR A 68 -49.99 13.88 9.76
N SER A 69 -50.10 14.31 11.02
CA SER A 69 -48.97 14.80 11.80
C SER A 69 -47.85 13.76 11.92
N VAL A 70 -48.17 12.49 12.21
CA VAL A 70 -47.16 11.43 12.27
C VAL A 70 -46.52 11.19 10.89
N ARG A 71 -47.30 11.25 9.81
CA ARG A 71 -46.76 11.05 8.46
C ARG A 71 -45.87 12.20 8.03
N GLU A 72 -46.27 13.43 8.32
CA GLU A 72 -45.50 14.65 8.07
C GLU A 72 -44.20 14.60 8.85
N GLU A 73 -44.24 14.31 10.15
CA GLU A 73 -43.04 14.15 11.00
C GLU A 73 -42.07 13.10 10.42
N ILE A 74 -42.56 11.93 10.02
CA ILE A 74 -41.72 10.90 9.40
C ILE A 74 -41.15 11.38 8.07
N SER A 75 -41.92 12.13 7.28
CA SER A 75 -41.47 12.66 6.00
C SER A 75 -40.40 13.73 6.20
N GLU A 76 -40.56 14.59 7.20
CA GLU A 76 -39.56 15.58 7.61
C GLU A 76 -38.26 14.93 8.06
N ILE A 77 -38.32 13.91 8.94
CA ILE A 77 -37.12 13.15 9.36
C ILE A 77 -36.44 12.47 8.16
N LYS A 78 -37.22 11.95 7.20
CA LYS A 78 -36.69 11.36 5.96
C LYS A 78 -35.96 12.36 5.10
N GLU A 79 -36.52 13.56 4.96
CA GLU A 79 -35.95 14.64 4.15
C GLU A 79 -34.73 15.27 4.82
N GLU A 80 -34.82 15.64 6.11
CA GLU A 80 -33.72 16.22 6.89
C GLU A 80 -32.53 15.28 6.97
N GLY A 81 -32.79 13.99 7.25
CA GLY A 81 -31.76 12.96 7.32
C GLY A 81 -31.26 12.47 5.96
N ASN A 82 -31.82 12.98 4.84
CA ASN A 82 -31.57 12.48 3.48
C ASN A 82 -31.63 10.94 3.41
N LEU A 83 -32.58 10.35 4.17
CA LEU A 83 -32.60 8.91 4.46
C LEU A 83 -32.81 8.09 3.21
N GLU A 84 -33.57 8.60 2.23
CA GLU A 84 -33.80 7.92 0.98
C GLU A 84 -32.49 7.71 0.19
N ALA A 85 -31.64 8.72 0.08
CA ALA A 85 -30.35 8.57 -0.61
C ALA A 85 -29.41 7.62 0.14
N VAL A 86 -29.36 7.71 1.49
CA VAL A 86 -28.50 6.85 2.32
C VAL A 86 -28.95 5.38 2.26
N LEU A 87 -30.25 5.12 2.36
CA LEU A 87 -30.79 3.76 2.31
C LEU A 87 -30.67 3.15 0.90
N ASN A 88 -30.90 3.94 -0.15
CA ASN A 88 -30.67 3.48 -1.52
C ASN A 88 -29.18 3.16 -1.77
N SER A 89 -28.26 3.95 -1.20
CA SER A 89 -26.82 3.67 -1.24
C SER A 89 -26.46 2.40 -0.47
N LEU A 90 -27.07 2.18 0.70
CA LEU A 90 -26.89 0.95 1.48
C LEU A 90 -27.38 -0.27 0.71
N ASP A 91 -28.57 -0.20 0.10
CA ASP A 91 -29.09 -1.28 -0.74
C ASP A 91 -28.12 -1.61 -1.87
N LYS A 92 -27.54 -0.60 -2.53
CA LYS A 92 -26.52 -0.80 -3.56
C LYS A 92 -25.28 -1.53 -3.02
N ILE A 93 -24.77 -1.14 -1.84
CA ILE A 93 -23.61 -1.79 -1.21
C ILE A 93 -23.93 -3.24 -0.83
N VAL A 94 -25.14 -3.50 -0.34
CA VAL A 94 -25.60 -4.87 -0.03
C VAL A 94 -25.66 -5.72 -1.28
N GLU A 95 -26.19 -5.20 -2.39
CA GLU A 95 -26.20 -5.86 -3.69
C GLU A 95 -24.79 -6.17 -4.21
N GLU A 96 -23.88 -5.19 -4.19
CA GLU A 96 -22.47 -5.36 -4.59
C GLU A 96 -21.74 -6.40 -3.73
N GLY A 97 -22.13 -6.52 -2.45
CA GLY A 97 -21.51 -7.43 -1.48
C GLY A 97 -22.04 -8.86 -1.46
N LYS A 98 -23.10 -9.20 -2.22
CA LYS A 98 -23.81 -10.49 -2.12
C LYS A 98 -22.94 -11.72 -2.31
N ASP A 99 -21.90 -11.62 -3.12
CA ASP A 99 -21.01 -12.74 -3.45
C ASP A 99 -19.97 -13.02 -2.35
N HIS A 100 -19.74 -12.06 -1.46
CA HIS A 100 -18.79 -12.19 -0.36
C HIS A 100 -19.45 -12.87 0.86
N LYS A 101 -19.32 -14.19 0.97
CA LYS A 101 -19.87 -14.99 2.09
C LYS A 101 -19.01 -14.97 3.36
N GLU A 102 -17.79 -14.46 3.26
CA GLU A 102 -16.89 -14.37 4.41
C GLU A 102 -17.25 -13.18 5.31
N PRO A 103 -17.02 -13.28 6.62
CA PRO A 103 -17.22 -12.14 7.51
C PRO A 103 -16.38 -10.95 7.05
N ALA A 104 -17.07 -9.86 6.68
CA ALA A 104 -16.40 -8.62 6.32
C ALA A 104 -15.59 -8.07 7.50
N TRP A 105 -14.48 -7.39 7.19
CA TRP A 105 -13.66 -6.73 8.19
C TRP A 105 -14.48 -5.76 9.05
N ARG A 106 -14.16 -5.69 10.34
CA ARG A 106 -14.74 -4.75 11.31
C ARG A 106 -13.59 -4.08 12.05
N PRO A 107 -13.70 -2.78 12.37
CA PRO A 107 -12.74 -2.10 13.22
C PRO A 107 -12.53 -2.89 14.50
N SER A 108 -11.28 -3.13 14.85
CA SER A 108 -10.92 -3.91 16.03
C SER A 108 -11.14 -3.13 17.34
N GLY A 109 -11.36 -1.82 17.24
CA GLY A 109 -11.41 -0.91 18.38
C GLY A 109 -10.02 -0.44 18.83
N ILE A 110 -8.96 -0.86 18.13
CA ILE A 110 -7.58 -0.44 18.37
C ILE A 110 -7.16 0.45 17.19
N PRO A 111 -7.06 1.78 17.40
CA PRO A 111 -6.90 2.73 16.30
C PRO A 111 -5.60 2.51 15.52
N GLU A 112 -4.50 2.14 16.17
CA GLU A 112 -3.22 1.89 15.51
C GLU A 112 -3.33 0.74 14.51
N LYS A 113 -3.99 -0.36 14.91
CA LYS A 113 -4.16 -1.54 14.06
C LYS A 113 -5.06 -1.24 12.86
N ASP A 114 -6.17 -0.55 13.10
CA ASP A 114 -7.14 -0.23 12.08
C ASP A 114 -6.55 0.77 11.06
N LEU A 115 -5.77 1.74 11.54
CA LEU A 115 -5.02 2.69 10.69
C LEU A 115 -3.94 1.98 9.88
N CYS A 116 -3.17 1.06 10.46
CA CYS A 116 -2.18 0.29 9.72
C CYS A 116 -2.81 -0.47 8.54
N SER A 117 -3.99 -1.06 8.74
CA SER A 117 -4.73 -1.74 7.67
C SER A 117 -5.11 -0.79 6.54
N ALA A 118 -5.58 0.41 6.85
CA ALA A 118 -5.94 1.43 5.87
C ALA A 118 -4.73 1.99 5.12
N MET A 119 -3.59 2.16 5.81
CA MET A 119 -2.37 2.75 5.23
C MET A 119 -1.50 1.75 4.46
N ALA A 120 -1.65 0.45 4.70
CA ALA A 120 -0.88 -0.62 4.07
C ALA A 120 -0.72 -0.48 2.53
N PRO A 121 -1.77 -0.25 1.71
CA PRO A 121 -1.61 -0.16 0.26
C PRO A 121 -0.65 0.95 -0.18
N TYR A 122 -0.68 2.11 0.48
CA TYR A 122 0.20 3.24 0.15
C TYR A 122 1.67 2.92 0.43
N PHE A 123 1.96 2.34 1.59
CA PHE A 123 3.33 1.99 1.95
C PHE A 123 3.87 0.84 1.10
N LEU A 124 3.03 -0.11 0.71
CA LEU A 124 3.42 -1.16 -0.24
C LEU A 124 3.76 -0.56 -1.60
N GLN A 125 2.93 0.34 -2.14
CA GLN A 125 3.20 1.03 -3.40
C GLN A 125 4.49 1.85 -3.34
N GLN A 126 4.73 2.57 -2.24
CA GLN A 126 5.94 3.35 -2.04
C GLN A 126 7.17 2.43 -2.01
N ARG A 127 7.13 1.35 -1.22
CA ARG A 127 8.21 0.37 -1.13
C ARG A 127 8.53 -0.23 -2.49
N ASP A 128 7.52 -0.63 -3.25
CA ASP A 128 7.71 -1.28 -4.55
C ASP A 128 8.27 -0.30 -5.59
N THR A 129 7.92 0.98 -5.51
CA THR A 129 8.50 2.04 -6.33
C THR A 129 9.98 2.26 -6.01
N LEU A 130 10.32 2.39 -4.74
CA LEU A 130 11.71 2.55 -4.30
C LEU A 130 12.56 1.33 -4.68
N ARG A 131 12.01 0.12 -4.50
CA ARG A 131 12.68 -1.12 -4.89
C ARG A 131 13.03 -1.13 -6.39
N ARG A 132 12.10 -0.72 -7.25
CA ARG A 132 12.36 -0.60 -8.70
C ARG A 132 13.48 0.41 -9.01
N HIS A 133 13.52 1.54 -8.32
CA HIS A 133 14.60 2.53 -8.49
C HIS A 133 15.95 1.98 -8.05
N VAL A 134 16.01 1.31 -6.90
CA VAL A 134 17.24 0.70 -6.39
C VAL A 134 17.76 -0.36 -7.37
N GLN A 135 16.90 -1.27 -7.82
CA GLN A 135 17.27 -2.32 -8.78
C GLN A 135 17.79 -1.74 -10.11
N LYS A 136 17.15 -0.67 -10.61
CA LYS A 136 17.61 0.03 -11.81
C LYS A 136 19.01 0.62 -11.61
N GLN A 137 19.26 1.20 -10.44
CA GLN A 137 20.56 1.80 -10.15
C GLN A 137 21.65 0.76 -9.95
N GLU A 138 21.35 -0.34 -9.26
CA GLU A 138 22.25 -1.47 -9.08
C GLU A 138 22.65 -2.10 -10.42
N ALA A 139 21.69 -2.30 -11.33
CA ALA A 139 21.97 -2.82 -12.66
C ALA A 139 22.93 -1.93 -13.45
N LYS A 140 22.69 -0.61 -13.45
CA LYS A 140 23.58 0.37 -14.08
C LYS A 140 24.96 0.40 -13.43
N ASN A 141 25.02 0.33 -12.10
CA ASN A 141 26.29 0.34 -11.38
C ASN A 141 27.12 -0.92 -11.73
N LYS A 142 26.47 -2.08 -11.85
CA LYS A 142 27.11 -3.31 -12.31
C LYS A 142 27.69 -3.15 -13.72
N GLU A 143 26.90 -2.64 -14.67
CA GLU A 143 27.36 -2.39 -16.03
C GLU A 143 28.57 -1.43 -16.06
N LEU A 144 28.52 -0.34 -15.29
CA LEU A 144 29.63 0.60 -15.17
C LEU A 144 30.87 -0.04 -14.52
N ALA A 145 30.70 -0.86 -13.50
CA ALA A 145 31.80 -1.58 -12.85
C ALA A 145 32.48 -2.54 -13.84
N ASP A 146 31.70 -3.28 -14.63
CA ASP A 146 32.21 -4.17 -15.67
C ASP A 146 32.98 -3.38 -16.75
N ALA A 147 32.47 -2.23 -17.17
CA ALA A 147 33.15 -1.33 -18.10
C ALA A 147 34.46 -0.78 -17.53
N VAL A 148 34.49 -0.40 -16.24
CA VAL A 148 35.72 0.04 -15.56
C VAL A 148 36.75 -1.08 -15.49
N LEU A 149 36.34 -2.32 -15.18
CA LEU A 149 37.24 -3.47 -15.15
C LEU A 149 37.79 -3.79 -16.54
N ALA A 150 36.97 -3.70 -17.59
CA ALA A 150 37.42 -3.82 -18.97
C ALA A 150 38.44 -2.71 -19.34
N GLY A 151 38.15 -1.47 -18.96
CA GLY A 151 39.06 -0.34 -19.18
C GLY A 151 40.39 -0.50 -18.44
N ARG A 152 40.38 -0.99 -17.19
CA ARG A 152 41.62 -1.26 -16.43
C ARG A 152 42.49 -2.31 -17.11
N ARG A 153 41.90 -3.41 -17.59
CA ARG A 153 42.62 -4.44 -18.35
C ARG A 153 43.27 -3.88 -19.61
N GLN A 154 42.55 -3.05 -20.36
CA GLN A 154 43.09 -2.41 -21.57
C GLN A 154 44.30 -1.51 -21.25
N VAL A 155 44.25 -0.76 -20.15
CA VAL A 155 45.37 0.08 -19.70
C VAL A 155 46.57 -0.76 -19.29
N GLU A 156 46.36 -1.87 -18.57
CA GLU A 156 47.41 -2.80 -18.18
C GLU A 156 48.11 -3.41 -19.41
N GLU A 157 47.35 -3.86 -20.41
CA GLU A 157 47.90 -4.37 -21.67
C GLU A 157 48.73 -3.32 -22.42
N LEU A 158 48.22 -2.10 -22.54
CA LEU A 158 48.95 -1.00 -23.16
C LEU A 158 50.24 -0.67 -22.40
N GLN A 159 50.20 -0.71 -21.07
CA GLN A 159 51.37 -0.49 -20.23
C GLN A 159 52.45 -1.55 -20.48
N GLN A 160 52.07 -2.83 -20.57
CA GLN A 160 52.98 -3.92 -20.91
C GLN A 160 53.59 -3.75 -22.30
N GLN A 161 52.80 -3.35 -23.31
CA GLN A 161 53.31 -3.10 -24.67
C GLN A 161 54.32 -1.95 -24.70
N VAL A 162 54.03 -0.85 -23.98
CA VAL A 162 54.96 0.29 -23.86
C VAL A 162 56.26 -0.14 -23.19
N GLN A 163 56.17 -0.92 -22.11
CA GLN A 163 57.34 -1.44 -21.40
C GLN A 163 58.18 -2.39 -22.27
N ALA A 164 57.53 -3.31 -23.00
CA ALA A 164 58.21 -4.22 -23.92
C ALA A 164 58.95 -3.47 -25.04
N ARG A 165 58.30 -2.45 -25.63
CA ARG A 165 58.94 -1.57 -26.62
C ARG A 165 60.13 -0.83 -26.02
N GLN A 166 59.99 -0.28 -24.83
CA GLN A 166 61.08 0.40 -24.14
C GLN A 166 62.28 -0.54 -23.92
N GLN A 167 62.03 -1.76 -23.46
CA GLN A 167 63.08 -2.76 -23.28
C GLN A 167 63.75 -3.16 -24.60
N ALA A 168 62.98 -3.35 -25.66
CA ALA A 168 63.52 -3.63 -27.00
C ALA A 168 64.42 -2.50 -27.50
N TRP A 169 64.01 -1.24 -27.33
CA TRP A 169 64.84 -0.08 -27.65
C TRP A 169 66.14 -0.03 -26.82
N GLN A 170 66.06 -0.35 -25.53
CA GLN A 170 67.24 -0.40 -24.68
C GLN A 170 68.21 -1.52 -25.09
N ALA A 171 67.69 -2.69 -25.51
CA ALA A 171 68.50 -3.79 -26.00
C ALA A 171 69.24 -3.43 -27.30
N LEU A 172 68.51 -2.90 -28.29
CA LEU A 172 69.09 -2.40 -29.55
C LEU A 172 70.17 -1.34 -29.30
N HIS A 173 69.94 -0.44 -28.35
CA HIS A 173 70.94 0.58 -28.00
C HIS A 173 72.20 -0.01 -27.37
N LYS A 174 72.08 -1.07 -26.55
CA LYS A 174 73.24 -1.79 -26.01
C LYS A 174 74.02 -2.50 -27.11
N GLU A 175 73.34 -3.22 -28.00
CA GLU A 175 73.97 -3.88 -29.14
C GLU A 175 74.69 -2.87 -30.05
N GLN A 176 74.07 -1.71 -30.32
CA GLN A 176 74.69 -0.62 -31.07
C GLN A 176 75.97 -0.12 -30.37
N LYS A 177 75.94 0.04 -29.05
CA LYS A 177 77.10 0.46 -28.26
C LYS A 177 78.22 -0.59 -28.32
N GLU A 178 77.89 -1.87 -28.16
CA GLU A 178 78.85 -2.98 -28.26
C GLU A 178 79.47 -3.07 -29.68
N LEU A 179 78.67 -2.90 -30.74
CA LEU A 179 79.16 -2.83 -32.11
C LEU A 179 80.09 -1.63 -32.34
N LEU A 180 79.77 -0.47 -31.75
CA LEU A 180 80.63 0.71 -31.79
C LEU A 180 81.92 0.51 -31.00
N GLU A 181 81.91 -0.22 -29.89
CA GLU A 181 83.12 -0.59 -29.15
C GLU A 181 83.98 -1.59 -29.94
N VAL A 182 83.39 -2.53 -30.67
CA VAL A 182 84.10 -3.48 -31.55
C VAL A 182 84.69 -2.80 -32.79
N LEU A 183 83.95 -1.88 -33.41
CA LEU A 183 84.42 -1.10 -34.57
C LEU A 183 85.38 0.02 -34.15
N GLY A 184 85.17 0.60 -32.97
CA GLY A 184 86.05 1.58 -32.31
C GLY A 184 87.28 0.95 -31.66
N GLY A 185 87.33 -0.37 -31.51
CA GLY A 185 88.53 -1.13 -31.15
C GLY A 185 89.65 -1.07 -32.19
N LEU A 186 89.43 -0.39 -33.33
CA LEU A 186 90.47 0.01 -34.28
C LEU A 186 90.86 1.49 -34.19
N SER A 187 90.36 2.24 -33.21
CA SER A 187 90.84 3.59 -32.86
C SER A 187 90.56 3.89 -31.39
N GLU A 188 91.57 3.68 -30.53
CA GLU A 188 91.65 4.43 -29.27
C GLU A 188 91.96 5.92 -29.55
N GLU A 189 91.67 6.75 -28.55
CA GLU A 189 91.76 8.22 -28.46
C GLU A 189 90.56 8.99 -29.07
N THR A 190 89.70 9.71 -28.34
CA THR A 190 89.84 10.40 -27.05
C THR A 190 88.46 10.85 -26.53
N ALA A 191 88.42 11.15 -25.23
CA ALA A 191 87.63 12.20 -24.55
C ALA A 191 86.38 11.81 -23.73
N GLN A 192 86.50 12.12 -22.43
CA GLN A 192 85.45 12.30 -21.41
C GLN A 192 85.63 13.73 -20.85
N PRO A 193 84.75 14.29 -20.00
CA PRO A 193 83.28 14.44 -20.04
C PRO A 193 82.86 15.94 -19.86
N GLN A 194 81.57 16.30 -20.04
CA GLN A 194 80.86 17.41 -19.35
C GLN A 194 79.37 17.39 -19.78
N SER A 195 78.41 17.11 -18.88
CA SER A 195 77.75 17.98 -17.88
C SER A 195 76.51 18.74 -18.42
N THR A 196 75.46 18.71 -17.60
CA THR A 196 74.22 19.52 -17.59
C THR A 196 73.04 19.11 -18.47
N GLY A 197 71.88 18.91 -17.83
CA GLY A 197 70.61 18.65 -18.49
C GLY A 197 69.52 18.17 -17.54
N GLN A 198 69.31 18.89 -16.43
CA GLN A 198 68.27 18.60 -15.45
C GLN A 198 66.88 18.94 -16.03
N LEU A 199 66.25 17.98 -16.70
CA LEU A 199 64.87 18.13 -17.20
C LEU A 199 63.87 17.77 -16.11
N ARG A 200 63.38 18.84 -15.50
CA ARG A 200 62.28 18.94 -14.54
C ARG A 200 61.11 18.04 -14.93
N SER A 201 60.91 16.94 -14.20
CA SER A 201 59.64 16.19 -14.23
C SER A 201 58.52 17.08 -13.67
N ARG A 202 57.51 17.36 -14.50
CA ARG A 202 56.23 17.91 -14.03
C ARG A 202 55.47 16.80 -13.30
N PRO A 203 54.95 17.01 -12.09
CA PRO A 203 54.02 16.07 -11.49
C PRO A 203 52.65 16.23 -12.17
N CYS A 204 52.14 15.15 -12.75
CA CYS A 204 50.73 15.04 -13.08
C CYS A 204 49.96 14.96 -11.76
N GLY A 205 49.32 16.06 -11.37
CA GLY A 205 48.46 16.12 -10.20
C GLY A 205 47.24 15.21 -10.39
N TRP A 206 47.18 14.13 -9.62
CA TRP A 206 45.95 13.40 -9.37
C TRP A 206 45.15 14.20 -8.33
N HIS A 207 44.17 14.98 -8.79
CA HIS A 207 43.15 15.52 -7.90
C HIS A 207 42.15 14.40 -7.58
N THR A 208 42.21 13.92 -6.34
CA THR A 208 41.13 13.18 -5.69
C THR A 208 40.36 14.20 -4.85
N GLY A 209 39.01 14.25 -4.97
CA GLY A 209 38.09 15.23 -4.36
C GLY A 209 38.05 15.22 -2.82
N PRO A 210 37.15 15.97 -2.13
CA PRO A 210 35.68 15.90 -2.33
C PRO A 210 34.87 17.20 -2.04
N GLY A 211 33.55 17.18 -2.27
CA GLY A 211 32.59 18.20 -1.75
C GLY A 211 31.45 18.50 -2.73
N GLN A 212 30.29 17.85 -2.58
CA GLN A 212 29.09 18.41 -1.91
C GLN A 212 28.60 19.77 -2.46
N ALA A 213 27.59 19.71 -3.32
CA ALA A 213 26.48 20.66 -3.44
C ALA A 213 25.36 19.87 -4.13
N GLY A 214 24.19 19.64 -3.54
CA GLY A 214 23.29 20.68 -3.07
C GLY A 214 22.21 20.83 -4.13
N TYR A 215 21.13 20.06 -4.00
CA TYR A 215 19.92 20.22 -4.79
C TYR A 215 19.30 21.58 -4.45
N GLU A 216 19.20 22.48 -5.42
CA GLU A 216 18.24 23.59 -5.40
C GLU A 216 17.24 23.36 -6.54
N ASN A 217 16.02 22.96 -6.16
CA ASN A 217 14.83 23.10 -6.98
C ASN A 217 14.06 24.31 -6.45
N SER A 218 13.65 25.18 -7.36
CA SER A 218 12.45 26.02 -7.25
C SER A 218 11.46 25.54 -8.31
#